data_AF-A0A8J7C6Z7-F1
#
_entry.id   AF-A0A8J7C6Z7-F1
#
_cell.length_a   1.000
_cell.length_b   1.000
_cell.length_c   1.000
_cell.angle_alpha   90.00
_cell.angle_beta   90.00
_cell.angle_gamma   90.00
#
_symmetry.space_group_name_H-M   'P 1'
#
loop_
_entity.id
_entity.type
_entity.pdbx_description
1 polymer ?
#
loop_
_entity_poly.entity_id
_entity_poly.type
_entity_poly.pdbx_seq_one_letter_code
_entity_poly.pdbx_strand_id
1 'polypeptide(L)' 'MNIEETRIYKDLERQTKLKAAERLLGMGYSIFEVAKAVDLSVEEVTKIASNPSE' A
#
# COMPACT_ATOMS: atom_id res chain seq x y z
N MET A 1 -3.43 -19.44 -21.33
CA MET A 1 -3.83 -18.36 -20.41
C MET A 1 -2.83 -18.38 -19.26
N ASN A 2 -1.85 -17.48 -19.31
CA ASN A 2 -0.65 -17.51 -18.46
C ASN A 2 -0.97 -17.07 -17.03
N ILE A 3 -0.99 -18.04 -16.12
CA ILE A 3 -1.23 -17.87 -14.68
C ILE A 3 -0.09 -17.06 -14.02
N GLU A 4 1.09 -17.06 -14.65
CA GLU A 4 2.30 -16.36 -14.18
C GLU A 4 2.21 -14.84 -14.39
N GLU A 5 1.76 -14.38 -15.56
CA GLU A 5 1.56 -12.95 -15.83
C GLU A 5 0.56 -12.35 -14.83
N THR A 6 -0.52 -13.08 -14.52
CA THR A 6 -1.55 -12.59 -13.60
C THR A 6 -1.07 -12.44 -12.15
N ARG A 7 -0.03 -13.18 -11.74
CA ARG A 7 0.58 -13.05 -10.41
C ARG A 7 1.56 -11.89 -10.35
N ILE A 8 2.39 -11.72 -11.38
CA ILE A 8 3.38 -10.64 -11.45
C ILE A 8 2.69 -9.26 -11.43
N TYR A 9 1.60 -9.08 -12.18
CA TYR A 9 0.86 -7.81 -12.18
C TYR A 9 0.23 -7.49 -10.82
N LYS A 10 -0.33 -8.49 -10.13
CA LYS A 10 -0.93 -8.31 -8.81
C LYS A 10 0.11 -7.93 -7.75
N ASP A 11 1.30 -8.52 -7.83
CA ASP A 11 2.40 -8.18 -6.91
C ASP A 11 2.93 -6.77 -7.17
N LEU A 12 3.05 -6.35 -8.43
CA LEU A 12 3.50 -5.00 -8.79
C LEU A 12 2.48 -3.92 -8.37
N GLU A 13 1.19 -4.18 -8.57
CA GLU A 13 0.11 -3.29 -8.14
C GLU A 13 0.14 -3.13 -6.62
N ARG A 14 0.25 -4.24 -5.89
CA ARG A 14 0.33 -4.22 -4.42
C ARG A 14 1.55 -3.44 -3.92
N GLN A 15 2.73 -3.69 -4.49
CA GLN A 15 3.95 -2.93 -4.11
C GLN A 15 3.80 -1.43 -4.36
N THR A 16 3.14 -1.04 -5.44
CA THR A 16 2.89 0.37 -5.77
C THR A 16 1.97 1.02 -4.74
N LYS A 17 0.88 0.34 -4.35
CA LYS A 17 -0.05 0.80 -3.31
C LYS A 17 0.65 0.98 -1.96
N LEU A 18 1.53 0.04 -1.58
CA LEU A 18 2.30 0.12 -0.33
C LEU A 18 3.25 1.32 -0.32
N LYS A 19 4.04 1.53 -1.38
CA LYS A 19 4.94 2.69 -1.49
C LYS A 19 4.19 4.03 -1.47
N ALA A 20 3.03 4.08 -2.12
CA ALA A 20 2.18 5.27 -2.09
C ALA A 20 1.65 5.54 -0.67
N ALA A 21 1.26 4.49 0.06
CA ALA A 21 0.81 4.60 1.44
C ALA A 21 1.91 5.12 2.38
N GLU A 22 3.12 4.56 2.30
CA GLU A 22 4.29 5.04 3.06
C GLU A 22 4.54 6.53 2.80
N ARG A 23 4.54 6.95 1.53
CA ARG A 23 4.77 8.34 1.16
C ARG A 23 3.70 9.28 1.70
N LEU A 24 2.42 8.90 1.61
CA LEU A 24 1.32 9.73 2.11
C LEU A 24 1.34 9.83 3.64
N LEU A 25 1.65 8.74 4.34
CA LEU A 25 1.86 8.76 5.79
C LEU A 25 3.02 9.68 6.17
N GLY A 26 4.15 9.62 5.45
CA GLY A 26 5.30 10.51 5.65
C GLY A 26 5.00 11.99 5.36
N MET A 27 3.97 12.29 4.56
CA MET A 27 3.47 13.65 4.33
C MET A 27 2.52 14.14 5.42
N GLY A 28 2.17 13.30 6.40
CA GLY A 28 1.30 13.66 7.53
C GLY A 28 -0.19 13.42 7.28
N TYR A 29 -0.58 12.70 6.22
CA TYR A 29 -1.97 12.29 6.03
C TYR A 29 -2.40 11.24 7.05
N SER A 30 -3.67 11.24 7.42
CA SER A 30 -4.19 10.26 8.37
C SER A 30 -4.29 8.86 7.75
N ILE A 31 -4.15 7.82 8.57
CA ILE A 31 -4.27 6.40 8.15
C ILE A 31 -5.55 6.17 7.34
N PHE A 32 -6.67 6.78 7.74
CA PHE A 32 -7.96 6.61 7.07
C PHE A 32 -8.00 7.25 5.67
N GLU A 33 -7.43 8.44 5.51
CA GLU A 33 -7.32 9.10 4.21
C GLU A 33 -6.42 8.31 3.27
N VAL A 34 -5.29 7.81 3.79
CA VAL A 34 -4.34 6.99 3.03
C VAL A 34 -4.99 5.69 2.58
N ALA A 35 -5.63 4.94 3.50
CA ALA A 35 -6.32 3.69 3.19
C ALA A 35 -7.34 3.85 2.06
N LYS A 36 -8.13 4.93 2.11
CA LYS A 36 -9.09 5.26 1.05
C LYS A 36 -8.42 5.64 -0.26
N ALA A 37 -7.31 6.36 -0.22
CA ALA A 37 -6.62 6.86 -1.42
C ALA A 37 -5.88 5.75 -2.18
N VAL A 38 -5.29 4.78 -1.49
CA VAL A 38 -4.51 3.69 -2.10
C VAL A 38 -5.30 2.38 -2.25
N ASP A 39 -6.58 2.37 -1.86
CA ASP A 39 -7.44 1.18 -1.89
C ASP A 39 -6.82 0.01 -1.10
N LEU A 40 -6.35 0.31 0.12
CA LEU A 40 -5.86 -0.66 1.09
C LEU A 40 -6.74 -0.65 2.33
N SER A 41 -6.72 -1.74 3.09
CA SER A 41 -7.40 -1.79 4.37
C SER A 41 -6.72 -0.87 5.39
N VAL A 42 -7.50 -0.31 6.32
CA VAL A 42 -6.99 0.47 7.46
C VAL A 42 -5.96 -0.33 8.26
N GLU A 43 -6.17 -1.63 8.41
CA GLU A 43 -5.24 -2.52 9.12
C GLU A 43 -3.88 -2.61 8.41
N GLU A 44 -3.86 -2.77 7.08
CA GLU A 44 -2.60 -2.78 6.32
C GLU A 44 -1.87 -1.44 6.41
N VAL A 45 -2.58 -0.31 6.26
CA VAL A 45 -1.95 1.02 6.39
C VAL A 45 -1.45 1.27 7.81
N THR A 46 -2.15 0.77 8.83
CA THR A 46 -1.70 0.86 10.23
C THR A 46 -0.40 0.08 10.46
N LYS A 47 -0.25 -1.10 9.85
CA LYS A 47 1.01 -1.87 9.90
C LYS A 47 2.17 -1.11 9.28
N ILE A 48 1.92 -0.43 8.15
CA ILE A 48 2.93 0.42 7.48
C ILE A 48 3.31 1.61 8.38
N ALA A 49 2.33 2.28 8.98
CA ALA A 49 2.59 3.41 9.88
C ALA A 49 3.33 3.00 11.16
N SER A 50 3.10 1.78 11.65
CA SER A 50 3.72 1.26 12.86
C SER A 50 5.13 0.70 12.63
N ASN A 51 5.46 0.37 11.39
CA ASN A 51 6.73 -0.21 11.00
C ASN A 51 7.22 0.47 9.71
N PRO A 52 7.50 1.79 9.74
CA PRO A 52 8.04 2.49 8.59
C PRO A 52 9.34 1.81 8.21
N SER A 53 9.41 1.25 7.00
CA SER A 53 10.65 0.68 6.47
C SER A 53 11.73 1.77 6.52
N GLU A 54 12.82 1.50 7.26
CA GLU A 54 13.95 2.41 7.47
C GLU A 54 14.67 2.80 6.16
#